data_AF-A0A928C6W4-F1
#
_entry.id   AF-A0A928C6W4-F1
#
_cell.length_a   1.000
_cell.length_b   1.000
_cell.length_c   1.000
_cell.angle_alpha   90.00
_cell.angle_beta   90.00
_cell.angle_gamma   90.00
#
_symmetry.space_group_name_H-M   'P 1'
#
loop_
_entity.id
_entity.type
_entity.pdbx_description
1 polymer ?
#
loop_
_entity_poly.entity_id
_entity_poly.type
_entity_poly.pdbx_seq_one_letter_code
_entity_poly.pdbx_strand_id
1 'polypeptide(L)' 'MDLSKVVAISGKPGLFLVSGQGTGKLVVESLLDGKRTPAFANDRISSLEEISIYTTGDDKPLKEVFMN' A
#
# COMPACT_ATOMS: atom_id res chain seq x y z
N MET A 1 -9.43 -6.69 6.07
CA MET A 1 -8.84 -6.21 4.79
C MET A 1 -7.43 -6.76 4.70
N ASP A 2 -7.00 -7.23 3.52
CA ASP A 2 -5.66 -7.79 3.32
C ASP A 2 -4.66 -6.66 3.04
N LEU A 3 -3.91 -6.22 4.06
CA LEU A 3 -2.97 -5.10 3.94
C LEU A 3 -1.74 -5.41 3.09
N SER A 4 -1.41 -6.69 2.86
CA SER A 4 -0.31 -7.09 1.97
C SER A 4 -0.52 -6.62 0.53
N LYS A 5 -1.78 -6.35 0.16
CA LYS A 5 -2.17 -5.84 -1.16
C LYS A 5 -2.31 -4.33 -1.20
N VAL A 6 -2.24 -3.63 -0.06
CA VAL A 6 -2.35 -2.17 -0.03
C VAL A 6 -0.95 -1.58 0.02
N VAL A 7 -0.66 -0.69 -0.91
CA VAL A 7 0.66 -0.08 -1.05
C VAL A 7 0.58 1.45 -1.04
N ALA A 8 1.60 2.07 -0.47
CA ALA A 8 1.89 3.49 -0.65
C ALA A 8 2.94 3.64 -1.76
N ILE A 9 2.74 4.59 -2.65
CA ILE A 9 3.68 4.90 -3.74
C ILE A 9 4.22 6.31 -3.51
N SER A 10 5.52 6.44 -3.28
CA SER A 10 6.14 7.74 -3.01
C SER A 10 5.86 8.74 -4.13
N GLY A 11 5.46 9.96 -3.76
CA GLY A 11 5.13 11.02 -4.72
C GLY A 11 3.74 10.92 -5.35
N LYS A 12 2.97 9.86 -5.06
CA LYS A 12 1.56 9.76 -5.43
C LYS A 12 0.68 9.92 -4.19
N PRO A 13 -0.38 10.74 -4.24
CA PRO A 13 -1.29 10.89 -3.12
C PRO A 13 -2.14 9.63 -2.95
N GLY A 14 -2.45 9.30 -1.70
CA GLY A 14 -3.35 8.19 -1.35
C GLY A 14 -2.69 6.82 -1.31
N LEU A 15 -3.55 5.81 -1.25
CA LEU A 15 -3.19 4.40 -1.17
C LEU A 15 -3.69 3.65 -2.39
N PHE A 16 -3.03 2.55 -2.72
CA PHE A 16 -3.34 1.77 -3.90
C PHE A 16 -3.46 0.29 -3.57
N LEU A 17 -4.44 -0.40 -4.17
CA LEU A 17 -4.59 -1.84 -4.11
C LEU A 17 -3.85 -2.49 -5.27
N VAL A 18 -2.98 -3.46 -5.00
CA VAL A 18 -2.36 -4.31 -6.01
C VAL A 18 -3.42 -5.25 -6.58
N SER A 19 -3.83 -4.99 -7.83
CA SER A 19 -4.88 -5.74 -8.53
C SER A 19 -4.33 -6.81 -9.47
N GLY A 20 -3.03 -6.75 -9.81
CA GLY A 20 -2.36 -7.75 -10.63
C GLY A 20 -0.90 -7.40 -10.93
N GLN A 21 -0.20 -8.35 -11.55
CA GLN A 21 1.19 -8.22 -12.00
C GLN A 21 1.27 -8.43 -13.51
N GLY A 22 2.01 -7.56 -14.20
CA GLY A 22 2.37 -7.71 -15.61
C GLY A 22 3.89 -7.71 -15.79
N THR A 23 4.36 -7.89 -17.02
CA THR A 23 5.80 -7.88 -17.32
C THR A 23 6.42 -6.53 -16.99
N GLY A 24 7.24 -6.49 -15.93
CA GLY A 24 7.95 -5.28 -15.49
C GLY A 24 7.10 -4.22 -14.79
N LYS A 25 5.83 -4.52 -14.43
CA LYS A 25 4.93 -3.58 -13.76
C LYS A 25 3.92 -4.26 -12.85
N LEU A 26 3.48 -3.54 -11.82
CA LEU A 26 2.29 -3.87 -11.03
C LEU A 26 1.09 -3.06 -11.55
N VAL A 27 -0.08 -3.68 -11.60
CA VAL A 27 -1.34 -2.97 -11.87
C VAL A 27 -1.96 -2.61 -10.53
N VAL A 28 -2.03 -1.31 -10.25
CA VAL A 28 -2.53 -0.81 -8.97
C VAL A 28 -3.80 0.00 -9.18
N GLU A 29 -4.74 -0.13 -8.25
CA GLU A 29 -6.02 0.58 -8.23
C GLU A 29 -6.03 1.59 -7.08
N SER A 30 -6.25 2.86 -7.39
CA SER A 30 -6.34 3.93 -6.38
C SER A 30 -7.55 3.71 -5.47
N LEU A 31 -7.33 3.73 -4.17
CA LEU A 31 -8.42 3.64 -3.18
C LEU A 31 -9.23 4.94 -3.06
N LEU A 32 -8.75 6.04 -3.66
CA LEU A 32 -9.45 7.33 -3.64
C LEU A 32 -10.52 7.43 -4.73
N ASP A 33 -10.24 6.91 -5.93
CA ASP A 33 -11.06 7.13 -7.12
C ASP A 33 -11.26 5.88 -7.98
N GLY A 34 -10.75 4.71 -7.57
CA GLY A 34 -10.89 3.45 -8.29
C GLY A 34 -10.12 3.37 -9.61
N LYS A 35 -9.31 4.38 -9.95
CA LYS A 35 -8.56 4.38 -11.22
C LYS A 35 -7.41 3.39 -11.18
N ARG A 36 -7.25 2.63 -12.26
CA ARG A 36 -6.15 1.69 -12.44
C ARG A 36 -4.97 2.34 -13.16
N THR A 37 -3.79 2.22 -12.59
CA THR A 37 -2.56 2.75 -13.17
C THR A 37 -1.43 1.73 -13.05
N PRO A 38 -0.43 1.77 -13.94
CA PRO A 38 0.78 0.99 -13.75
C PRO A 38 1.65 1.62 -12.66
N ALA A 39 2.20 0.77 -11.79
CA ALA A 39 3.34 1.08 -10.92
C ALA A 39 4.55 0.30 -11.41
N PHE A 40 5.69 0.98 -11.55
CA PHE A 40 6.91 0.44 -12.15
C PHE A 40 7.94 0.09 -11.08
N ALA A 41 8.92 -0.74 -11.43
CA ALA A 41 9.95 -1.19 -10.49
C ALA A 41 10.81 -0.05 -9.90
N ASN A 42 10.91 1.08 -10.59
CA ASN A 42 11.61 2.28 -10.11
C ASN A 42 10.75 3.16 -9.20
N ASP A 43 9.43 2.92 -9.12
CA ASP A 43 8.59 3.57 -8.14
C ASP A 43 8.98 3.05 -6.75
N ARG A 44 9.07 3.95 -5.77
CA ARG A 44 9.29 3.56 -4.37
C ARG A 44 7.95 3.14 -3.78
N ILE A 45 7.70 1.84 -3.81
CA ILE A 45 6.48 1.19 -3.35
C ILE A 45 6.74 0.57 -1.97
N SER A 46 5.87 0.85 -1.01
CA SER A 46 5.91 0.26 0.34
C SER A 46 4.59 -0.44 0.64
N SER A 47 4.64 -1.69 1.08
CA SER A 47 3.46 -2.44 1.54
C SER A 47 3.00 -1.92 2.90
N LEU A 48 1.69 -1.75 3.09
CA LEU A 48 1.14 -1.34 4.38
C LEU A 48 1.28 -2.43 5.44
N GLU A 49 1.47 -3.69 5.04
CA GLU A 49 1.76 -4.78 5.97
C GLU A 49 3.09 -4.58 6.71
N GLU A 50 4.05 -3.90 6.08
CA GLU A 50 5.40 -3.68 6.61
C GLU A 50 5.53 -2.36 7.39
N ILE A 51 4.46 -1.57 7.47
CA ILE A 51 4.47 -0.26 8.14
C ILE A 51 3.99 -0.40 9.58
N SER A 52 4.79 0.09 10.52
CA SER A 52 4.42 0.28 11.93
C SER A 52 4.19 1.75 12.25
N ILE A 53 3.33 2.03 13.23
CA ILE A 53 3.06 3.36 13.75
C ILE A 53 3.38 3.42 15.25
N TYR A 54 3.96 4.54 15.69
CA TYR A 54 4.16 4.81 17.10
C TYR A 54 2.81 5.01 17.80
N THR A 55 2.59 4.27 18.88
CA THR A 55 1.43 4.46 19.74
C THR A 55 1.82 5.19 21.01
N THR A 56 0.90 5.32 21.96
CA THR A 56 1.20 5.92 23.28
C THR A 56 2.23 5.12 24.09
N GLY A 57 2.47 3.86 23.73
CA GLY A 57 3.53 3.01 24.29
C GLY A 57 4.57 2.68 23.22
N ASP A 58 4.49 1.45 22.71
CA ASP A 58 5.41 0.95 21.68
C ASP A 58 4.91 1.22 20.26
N ASP A 59 5.74 0.91 19.26
CA ASP A 59 5.28 0.84 17.87
C ASP A 59 4.40 -0.38 17.65
N LYS A 60 3.38 -0.22 16.82
CA LYS A 60 2.48 -1.30 16.42
C LYS A 60 2.39 -1.40 14.91
N PRO A 61 2.44 -2.60 14.32
CA PRO A 61 2.12 -2.80 12.91
C PRO A 61 0.74 -2.26 12.57
N LEU A 62 0.59 -1.60 11.42
CA LEU A 62 -0.70 -1.05 10.99
C LEU A 62 -1.78 -2.13 10.91
N LYS A 63 -1.43 -3.36 10.55
CA LYS A 63 -2.39 -4.49 10.53
C LYS A 63 -3.08 -4.71 11.87
N GLU A 64 -2.37 -4.54 12.98
CA GLU A 64 -2.94 -4.70 14.32
C GLU A 64 -3.84 -3.53 14.68
N VAL A 65 -3.48 -2.31 14.26
CA VAL A 65 -4.28 -1.10 14.49
C VAL A 65 -5.63 -1.16 13.75
N PHE A 66 -5.66 -1.71 12.54
CA PHE A 66 -6.89 -1.83 11.73
C PHE A 66 -7.74 -3.08 12.02
N MET A 67 -7.26 -4.00 12.86
CA MET A 67 -7.98 -5.23 13.24
C MET A 67 -8.85 -5.09 14.50
N ASN A 68 -8.79 -3.92 15.16
CA ASN A 68 -9.61 -3.59 16.33
C ASN A 68 -10.96 -2.99 15.97
#